data_AF-A0A1Z2RTZ4-F1
#
_entry.id   AF-A0A1Z2RTZ4-F1
#
_cell.length_a   1.000
_cell.length_b   1.000
_cell.length_c   1.000
_cell.angle_alpha   90.00
_cell.angle_beta   90.00
_cell.angle_gamma   90.00
#
_symmetry.space_group_name_H-M   'P 1'
#
loop_
_entity.id
_entity.type
_entity.pdbx_description
1 polymer ?
#
loop_
_entity_poly.entity_id
_entity_poly.type
_entity_poly.pdbx_seq_one_letter_code
_entity_poly.pdbx_strand_id
1 'polypeptide(L)' 'VMDDMFEYFQSMTLPAMVRISLACCLNMCGAVHCSDIGIVGIHRKPPIVEHDRLDNICEIPLAVSACPTGAIKP' A
#
# COMPACT_ATOMS: atom_id res chain seq x y z
N VAL A 1 -14.84 5.32 -8.65
CA VAL A 1 -13.70 6.21 -8.95
C VAL A 1 -13.70 6.60 -10.42
N MET A 2 -13.33 5.73 -11.36
CA MET A 2 -13.29 6.15 -12.77
C MET A 2 -14.67 6.43 -13.37
N ASP A 3 -15.70 5.68 -12.95
CA ASP A 3 -17.09 5.97 -13.35
C ASP A 3 -17.54 7.37 -12.88
N ASP A 4 -17.19 7.75 -11.66
CA ASP A 4 -17.52 9.07 -11.10
C ASP A 4 -16.73 10.22 -11.74
N MET A 5 -15.56 9.91 -12.31
CA MET A 5 -14.65 10.89 -12.94
C MET A 5 -14.76 10.92 -14.47
N PHE A 6 -15.70 10.17 -15.05
CA PHE A 6 -15.82 10.00 -16.48
C PHE A 6 -16.05 11.33 -17.23
N GLU A 7 -16.84 12.25 -16.66
CA GLU A 7 -17.09 13.58 -17.25
C GLU A 7 -15.80 14.43 -17.36
N TYR A 8 -14.93 14.37 -16.35
CA TYR A 8 -13.63 15.05 -16.36
C TYR A 8 -12.62 14.38 -17.27
N PHE A 9 -12.77 13.09 -17.55
CA PHE A 9 -11.86 12.38 -18.46
C PHE A 9 -12.11 12.72 -19.94
N GLN A 10 -13.37 13.00 -20.30
CA GLN A 10 -13.74 13.38 -21.67
C GLN A 10 -13.52 14.86 -21.98
N SER A 11 -13.34 15.70 -20.96
CA SER A 11 -13.22 17.15 -21.10
C SER A 11 -11.87 17.66 -20.58
N MET A 12 -11.47 18.87 -20.96
CA MET A 12 -10.29 19.54 -20.42
C MET A 12 -10.70 20.76 -19.58
N THR A 13 -11.52 20.55 -18.56
CA THR A 13 -12.03 21.62 -17.68
C THR A 13 -11.10 21.92 -16.49
N LEU A 14 -10.14 21.03 -16.20
CA LEU A 14 -9.20 21.19 -15.10
C LEU A 14 -8.03 22.10 -15.49
N PRO A 15 -7.48 22.90 -14.54
CA PRO A 15 -6.41 23.87 -14.82
C PRO A 15 -5.06 23.22 -15.16
N ALA A 16 -4.88 21.94 -14.82
CA ALA A 16 -3.67 21.18 -15.09
C ALA A 16 -4.00 19.68 -15.22
N MET A 17 -3.02 18.90 -15.69
CA MET A 17 -3.12 17.44 -15.72
C MET A 17 -3.18 16.88 -14.31
N VAL A 18 -4.21 16.09 -14.01
CA VAL A 18 -4.36 15.39 -12.73
C VAL A 18 -4.09 13.90 -12.92
N ARG A 19 -3.18 13.34 -12.13
CA ARG A 19 -2.87 11.92 -12.10
C ARG A 19 -3.43 11.28 -10.83
N ILE A 20 -4.32 10.32 -11.02
CA ILE A 20 -4.92 9.52 -9.94
C ILE A 20 -4.36 8.11 -10.02
N SER A 21 -3.72 7.67 -8.95
CA SER A 21 -3.12 6.33 -8.88
C SER A 21 -3.58 5.58 -7.64
N LEU A 22 -3.61 4.25 -7.75
CA LEU A 22 -4.02 3.36 -6.67
C LEU A 22 -2.94 2.35 -6.33
N ALA A 23 -2.65 2.21 -5.03
CA ALA A 23 -1.86 1.12 -4.48
C ALA A 23 -2.75 0.24 -3.61
N CYS A 24 -2.71 -1.08 -3.84
CA CYS A 24 -3.43 -2.04 -3.02
C CYS A 24 -2.80 -2.25 -1.62
N CYS A 25 -1.51 -1.93 -1.47
CA CYS A 25 -0.80 -1.95 -0.20
C CYS A 25 0.32 -0.89 -0.16
N LEU A 26 0.99 -0.78 0.99
CA LEU A 26 2.05 0.19 1.26
C LEU A 26 3.34 -0.03 0.45
N ASN A 27 3.47 -1.15 -0.28
CA ASN A 27 4.59 -1.38 -1.19
C ASN A 27 4.50 -0.49 -2.45
N MET A 28 3.34 0.13 -2.69
CA MET A 28 3.17 1.17 -3.71
C MET A 28 3.78 0.78 -5.06
N CYS A 29 3.40 -0.38 -5.62
CA CYS A 29 3.93 -0.93 -6.87
C CYS A 29 3.55 -0.09 -8.12
N GLY A 30 3.92 1.19 -8.13
CA GLY A 30 3.56 2.21 -9.10
C GLY A 30 3.89 3.61 -8.56
N ALA A 31 3.44 4.65 -9.28
CA ALA A 31 3.73 6.05 -8.96
C ALA A 31 2.79 6.67 -7.90
N VAL A 32 2.22 5.86 -7.01
CA VAL A 32 1.15 6.31 -6.09
C VAL A 32 1.67 7.32 -5.06
N HIS A 33 2.94 7.19 -4.66
CA HIS A 33 3.62 8.10 -3.74
C HIS A 33 3.91 9.49 -4.33
N CYS A 34 3.83 9.65 -5.65
CA CYS A 34 4.11 10.90 -6.37
C CYS A 34 2.97 11.32 -7.31
N SER A 35 1.76 10.80 -7.08
CA SER A 35 0.56 11.19 -7.83
C SER A 35 -0.10 12.41 -7.19
N ASP A 36 -0.78 13.22 -7.99
CA ASP A 36 -1.56 14.36 -7.50
C ASP A 36 -2.64 13.88 -6.50
N ILE A 37 -3.24 12.72 -6.78
CA ILE A 37 -4.13 12.01 -5.87
C ILE A 37 -3.70 10.54 -5.78
N GLY A 38 -3.22 10.12 -4.61
CA GLY A 38 -2.86 8.73 -4.32
C GLY A 38 -3.87 8.05 -3.41
N ILE A 39 -4.41 6.90 -3.85
CA ILE A 39 -5.28 6.05 -3.03
C ILE A 39 -4.47 4.83 -2.57
N VAL A 40 -4.28 4.67 -1.26
CA VAL A 40 -3.46 3.58 -0.69
C VAL A 40 -4.28 2.74 0.28
N GLY A 41 -4.33 1.43 0.03
CA GLY A 41 -4.87 0.46 0.97
C GLY A 41 -3.95 0.27 2.18
N ILE A 42 -4.51 0.38 3.39
CA ILE A 42 -3.77 0.16 4.64
C ILE A 42 -4.45 -0.89 5.52
N HIS A 43 -3.63 -1.71 6.18
CA HIS A 43 -4.10 -2.56 7.26
C HIS A 43 -4.18 -1.76 8.56
N ARG A 44 -5.24 -1.98 9.34
CA ARG A 44 -5.46 -1.34 10.64
C ARG A 44 -5.35 -2.31 11.82
N LYS A 45 -4.98 -3.56 11.56
CA LYS A 45 -4.84 -4.63 12.55
C LYS A 45 -3.43 -5.22 12.46
N PRO A 46 -2.82 -5.60 13.60
CA PRO A 46 -1.56 -6.33 13.61
C PRO A 46 -1.73 -7.73 12.98
N PRO A 47 -0.62 -8.37 12.55
CA PRO A 47 -0.65 -9.73 12.04
C PRO A 47 -1.04 -10.73 13.14
N ILE A 48 -1.73 -11.80 12.74
CA ILE A 48 -2.00 -12.96 13.60
C ILE A 48 -0.87 -13.97 13.35
N VAL A 49 -0.24 -14.45 14.43
CA VAL A 49 0.96 -15.30 14.35
C VAL A 49 0.59 -16.78 14.43
N GLU A 50 0.86 -17.53 13.35
CA GLU A 50 0.81 -19.00 13.30
C GLU A 50 2.15 -19.58 13.78
N HIS A 51 2.22 -19.94 15.07
CA HIS A 51 3.47 -20.37 15.70
C HIS A 51 3.94 -21.77 15.25
N ASP A 52 3.01 -22.62 14.82
CA ASP A 52 3.26 -23.98 14.34
C ASP A 52 4.01 -24.02 13.00
N ARG A 53 3.87 -22.98 12.18
CA ARG A 53 4.47 -22.90 10.84
C ARG A 53 5.64 -21.92 10.74
N LEU A 54 5.78 -21.01 11.72
CA LEU A 54 6.73 -19.91 11.67
C LEU A 54 8.18 -20.40 11.51
N ASP A 55 8.62 -21.33 12.36
CA ASP A 55 10.00 -21.85 12.34
C ASP A 55 10.32 -22.66 11.07
N ASN A 56 9.29 -23.23 10.42
CA ASN A 56 9.46 -24.06 9.24
C ASN A 56 9.57 -23.25 7.94
N ILE A 57 9.04 -22.02 7.92
CA ILE A 57 8.88 -21.22 6.68
C ILE A 57 9.67 -19.91 6.75
N CYS A 58 9.91 -19.36 7.93
CA CYS A 58 10.49 -18.04 8.10
C CYS A 58 11.85 -18.07 8.80
N GLU A 59 12.80 -17.30 8.30
CA GLU A 59 14.01 -16.96 9.05
C GLU A 59 13.68 -15.87 10.07
N ILE A 60 13.62 -16.21 11.36
CA ILE A 60 13.22 -15.29 12.45
C ILE A 60 14.00 -13.96 12.43
N PRO A 61 15.34 -13.94 12.23
CA PRO A 61 16.07 -12.68 12.19
C PRO A 61 15.63 -11.74 11.05
N LEU A 62 15.25 -12.30 9.89
CA LEU A 62 14.73 -11.52 8.76
C LEU A 62 13.34 -10.96 9.09
N ALA A 63 12.47 -11.75 9.71
CA ALA A 63 11.15 -11.29 10.13
C ALA A 63 11.25 -10.14 11.16
N VAL A 64 12.16 -10.24 12.13
CA VAL A 64 12.40 -9.20 13.14
C VAL A 64 12.93 -7.90 12.49
N SER A 65 13.95 -8.02 11.63
CA SER A 65 14.58 -6.86 10.98
C SER A 65 13.70 -6.16 9.94
N ALA A 66 12.70 -6.85 9.39
CA ALA A 66 11.73 -6.25 8.48
C ALA A 66 10.80 -5.23 9.15
N CYS A 67 10.69 -5.24 10.49
CA CYS A 67 9.79 -4.33 11.21
C CYS A 67 10.41 -2.93 11.38
N PRO A 68 9.87 -1.87 10.75
CA PRO A 68 10.45 -0.53 10.83
C PRO A 68 10.36 0.10 12.24
N THR A 69 9.45 -0.40 13.09
CA THR A 69 9.25 0.10 14.46
C THR A 69 9.82 -0.84 15.53
N GLY A 70 10.39 -1.99 15.14
CA GLY A 70 10.93 -2.97 16.09
C GLY A 70 9.86 -3.62 16.99
N ALA A 71 8.61 -3.71 16.51
CA ALA A 71 7.51 -4.32 17.27
C ALA A 71 7.59 -5.86 17.35
N ILE A 72 8.36 -6.49 16.47
CA ILE A 72 8.55 -7.95 16.42
C ILE A 72 9.75 -8.33 17.30
N LYS A 73 9.59 -9.35 18.15
CA LYS A 73 10.63 -9.87 19.04
C LYS A 73 10.79 -11.38 18.82
N PRO A 74 12.01 -11.93 18.95
CA PRO A 74 12.25 -13.37 18.92
C PRO A 74 11.67 -14.07 20.14
#